data_AF-A0A848K949-F1
#
_entry.id   AF-A0A848K949-F1
#
_cell.length_a   1.000
_cell.length_b   1.000
_cell.length_c   1.000
_cell.angle_alpha   90.00
_cell.angle_beta   90.00
_cell.angle_gamma   90.00
#
_symmetry.space_group_name_H-M   'P 1'
#
loop_
_entity.id
_entity.type
_entity.pdbx_description
1 polymer ?
#
loop_
_entity_poly.entity_id
_entity_poly.type
_entity_poly.pdbx_seq_one_letter_code
_entity_poly.pdbx_strand_id
1 'polypeptide(L)'
;MSWTPAAPEGRIVVGVNGSIWSYAALHWAVEEGATTGRCVETVTVGHTDPPSAALRPAEGLLETLNNNDLLVLGNSGRGRIHDAFRGPVATECVLRARCPVTVVTPSARLHFRSKTVDLLVVLVLTDFSQLGALRWLDRLDRIDWRTMGPTTISGIPAHPLLVHFVVVLVPIAAILTLCSVLWPAAHRRLGIITPVIALVTLALVPITTNAGEWLEHRESQPGPLLRKHAELGDQLLVWAIGVFLASAIWWTMHDARTVGWLSRRLGFVESLAANKIANVVIIVAGTVFAIGSLIMIYRIGDSGAQSVWHDRG
;
A
#
# COMPACT_ATOMS: atom_id res chain seq x y z
N MET A 1 38.08 37.12 20.84
CA MET A 1 36.83 36.64 21.47
C MET A 1 36.10 35.79 20.45
N SER A 2 36.26 34.47 20.50
CA SER A 2 35.57 33.51 19.64
C SER A 2 34.19 33.22 20.25
N TRP A 3 33.13 33.66 19.58
CA TRP A 3 31.75 33.30 19.92
C TRP A 3 31.50 31.85 19.47
N THR A 4 31.45 30.93 20.42
CA THR A 4 30.85 29.60 20.21
C THR A 4 29.36 29.70 20.49
N PRO A 5 28.45 29.38 19.55
CA PRO A 5 27.03 29.34 19.85
C PRO A 5 26.78 28.30 20.94
N ALA A 6 26.13 28.72 22.03
CA ALA A 6 25.68 27.81 23.07
C ALA A 6 24.72 26.77 22.43
N ALA A 7 24.94 25.49 22.73
CA ALA A 7 24.04 24.43 22.27
C ALA A 7 22.62 24.73 22.79
N PRO A 8 21.56 24.55 21.98
CA PRO A 8 20.20 24.86 22.42
C PRO A 8 19.81 23.93 23.58
N GLU A 9 19.39 24.50 24.70
CA GLU A 9 19.35 23.84 26.02
C GLU A 9 18.23 22.79 26.25
N GLY A 10 17.68 22.16 25.20
CA GLY A 10 16.66 21.12 25.38
C GLY A 10 16.40 20.26 24.14
N ARG A 11 15.88 19.05 24.32
CA ARG A 11 15.54 18.12 23.22
C ARG A 11 14.14 18.40 22.66
N ILE A 12 13.85 17.87 21.48
CA ILE A 12 12.51 17.87 20.89
C ILE A 12 11.93 16.46 21.10
N VAL A 13 10.84 16.36 21.85
CA VAL A 13 10.20 15.08 22.18
C VAL A 13 8.94 14.92 21.36
N VAL A 14 8.79 13.79 20.66
CA VAL A 14 7.66 13.52 19.78
C VAL A 14 6.88 12.32 20.26
N GLY A 15 5.59 12.53 20.55
CA GLY A 15 4.68 11.42 20.88
C GLY A 15 4.32 10.63 19.61
N VAL A 16 4.74 9.36 19.54
CA VAL A 16 4.46 8.50 18.39
C VAL A 16 3.52 7.34 18.71
N ASN A 17 2.51 7.17 17.86
CA ASN A 17 1.48 6.13 18.00
C ASN A 17 1.15 5.40 16.69
N GLY A 18 2.02 5.54 15.68
CA GLY A 18 1.84 4.94 14.35
C GLY A 18 0.77 5.60 13.47
N SER A 19 0.13 6.70 13.91
CA SER A 19 -0.87 7.41 13.10
C SER A 19 -0.25 8.43 12.14
N ILE A 20 -0.98 8.77 11.05
CA ILE A 20 -0.57 9.80 10.08
C ILE A 20 -0.28 11.16 10.72
N TRP A 21 -1.00 11.48 11.80
CA TRP A 21 -0.83 12.72 12.58
C TRP A 21 0.49 12.70 13.37
N SER A 22 0.83 11.55 13.96
CA SER A 22 2.11 11.34 14.65
C SER A 22 3.29 11.39 13.67
N TYR A 23 3.12 10.92 12.44
CA TYR A 23 4.14 11.05 11.40
C TYR A 23 4.37 12.51 10.99
N ALA A 24 3.31 13.29 10.80
CA ALA A 24 3.42 14.72 10.50
C ALA A 24 4.14 15.47 11.63
N ALA A 25 3.85 15.13 12.89
CA ALA A 25 4.54 15.65 14.05
C ALA A 25 6.03 15.31 14.06
N LEU A 26 6.39 14.06 13.74
CA LEU A 26 7.79 13.63 13.71
C LEU A 26 8.57 14.27 12.56
N HIS A 27 7.98 14.40 11.38
CA HIS A 27 8.61 15.10 10.27
C HIS A 27 8.84 16.58 10.57
N TRP A 28 7.91 17.24 11.26
CA TRP A 28 8.10 18.62 11.73
C TRP A 28 9.24 18.71 12.75
N ALA A 29 9.26 17.79 13.73
CA ALA A 29 10.30 17.77 14.75
C ALA A 29 11.71 17.54 14.18
N VAL A 30 11.86 16.70 13.15
CA VAL A 30 13.15 16.45 12.50
C VAL A 30 13.66 17.69 11.76
N GLU A 31 12.78 18.40 11.03
CA GLU A 31 13.14 19.68 10.39
C GLU A 31 13.52 20.74 11.43
N GLU A 32 12.74 20.83 12.50
CA GLU A 32 13.01 21.77 13.59
C GLU A 32 14.34 21.43 14.28
N GLY A 33 14.62 20.15 14.53
CA GLY A 33 15.88 19.68 15.10
C GLY A 33 17.08 19.97 14.20
N ALA A 34 16.94 19.80 12.89
CA ALA A 34 17.97 20.15 11.91
C ALA A 34 18.23 21.66 11.85
N THR A 35 17.19 22.48 12.01
CA THR A 35 17.29 23.95 11.98
C THR A 35 17.86 24.51 13.28
N THR A 36 17.46 23.93 14.40
CA THR A 36 17.82 24.43 15.74
C THR A 36 19.08 23.76 16.29
N GLY A 37 19.51 22.61 15.76
CA GLY A 37 20.58 21.79 16.33
C GLY A 37 20.14 20.99 17.56
N ARG A 38 18.84 20.88 17.83
CA ARG A 38 18.27 20.11 18.96
C ARG A 38 18.14 18.64 18.60
N CYS A 39 18.45 17.78 19.57
CA CYS A 39 18.23 16.33 19.43
C CYS A 39 16.73 16.02 19.41
N VAL A 40 16.29 15.12 18.51
CA VAL A 40 14.90 14.69 18.40
C VAL A 40 14.76 13.29 18.99
N GLU A 41 13.82 13.14 19.93
CA GLU A 41 13.56 11.89 20.63
C GLU A 41 12.10 11.49 20.48
N THR A 42 11.88 10.23 20.11
CA THR A 42 10.54 9.68 19.93
C THR A 42 10.11 8.90 21.16
N VAL A 43 8.93 9.19 21.69
CA VAL A 43 8.36 8.48 22.83
C VAL A 43 7.08 7.78 22.39
N THR A 44 7.06 6.47 22.56
CA THR A 44 5.89 5.61 22.35
C THR A 44 5.36 5.18 23.70
N VAL A 45 4.14 5.59 24.06
CA VAL A 45 3.47 5.09 25.26
C VAL A 45 2.53 3.95 24.84
N GLY A 46 2.95 2.71 25.12
CA GLY A 46 2.18 1.50 24.80
C GLY A 46 0.99 1.30 25.75
N HIS A 47 -0.09 0.70 25.25
CA HIS A 47 -1.18 0.17 26.07
C HIS A 47 -0.86 -1.30 26.38
N THR A 48 -0.50 -1.64 27.62
CA THR A 48 -0.30 -3.03 28.05
C THR A 48 -1.60 -3.57 28.65
N ASP A 49 -2.08 -4.70 28.12
CA ASP A 49 -3.16 -5.51 28.72
C ASP A 49 -2.55 -6.68 29.52
N PRO A 50 -3.02 -6.98 30.75
CA PRO A 50 -4.12 -6.32 31.48
C PRO A 50 -3.69 -4.96 32.07
N PRO A 51 -4.65 -4.04 32.34
CA PRO A 51 -4.36 -2.70 32.84
C PRO A 51 -3.96 -2.74 34.32
N SER A 52 -2.73 -3.16 34.62
CA SER A 52 -2.12 -2.92 35.91
C SER A 52 -1.66 -1.47 35.98
N ALA A 53 -2.54 -0.55 36.39
CA ALA A 53 -2.21 0.85 36.70
C ALA A 53 -1.32 1.58 35.66
N ALA A 54 -1.40 1.19 34.39
CA ALA A 54 -0.55 1.72 33.33
C ALA A 54 -0.99 3.15 32.99
N LEU A 55 -0.07 4.09 33.16
CA LEU A 55 -0.25 5.54 32.98
C LEU A 55 -1.11 5.89 31.76
N ARG A 56 -1.99 6.88 31.91
CA ARG A 56 -2.70 7.46 30.76
C ARG A 56 -1.66 7.91 29.73
N PRO A 57 -1.87 7.73 28.41
CA PRO A 57 -0.85 8.04 27.41
C PRO A 57 -0.27 9.46 27.49
N ALA A 58 -1.11 10.45 27.85
CA ALA A 58 -0.65 11.82 28.07
C ALA A 58 0.22 11.94 29.33
N GLU A 59 -0.10 11.21 30.40
CA GLU A 59 0.63 11.23 31.66
C GLU A 59 2.00 10.57 31.52
N GLY A 60 2.06 9.37 30.91
CA GLY A 60 3.33 8.71 30.62
C GLY A 60 4.22 9.53 29.69
N LEU A 61 3.63 10.33 28.79
CA LEU A 61 4.39 11.27 27.96
C LEU A 61 4.90 12.47 28.76
N LEU A 62 4.06 13.07 29.60
CA LEU A 62 4.41 14.23 30.43
C LEU A 62 5.50 13.90 31.46
N GLU A 63 5.56 12.68 31.98
CA GLU A 63 6.60 12.21 32.90
C GLU A 63 8.00 12.16 32.26
N THR A 64 8.08 12.05 30.93
CA THR A 64 9.36 12.02 30.20
C THR A 64 9.93 13.41 29.89
N LEU A 65 9.17 14.48 30.12
CA LEU A 65 9.49 15.83 29.67
C LEU A 65 10.18 16.67 30.74
N ASN A 66 11.26 17.35 30.36
CA ASN A 66 11.85 18.43 31.13
C ASN A 66 11.27 19.79 30.71
N ASN A 67 11.39 20.80 31.57
CA ASN A 67 10.87 22.16 31.30
C ASN A 67 11.49 22.82 30.05
N ASN A 68 12.71 22.43 29.68
CA ASN A 68 13.43 22.98 28.52
C ASN A 68 13.11 22.24 27.21
N ASP A 69 12.37 21.12 27.27
CA ASP A 69 12.06 20.31 26.09
C ASP A 69 11.02 21.00 25.18
N LEU A 70 10.87 20.52 23.95
CA LEU A 70 9.78 20.91 23.06
C LEU A 70 8.95 19.68 22.76
N LEU A 71 7.69 19.65 23.20
CA LEU A 71 6.79 18.53 22.93
C LEU A 71 6.07 18.74 21.60
N VAL A 72 6.17 17.77 20.68
CA VAL A 72 5.49 17.80 19.39
C VAL A 72 4.46 16.67 19.30
N LEU A 73 3.22 17.02 18.97
CA LEU A 73 2.09 16.11 18.90
C LEU A 73 1.32 16.23 17.59
N GLY A 74 0.83 15.09 17.10
CA GLY A 74 -0.08 15.05 15.96
C GLY A 74 -1.51 15.37 16.36
N ASN A 75 -2.22 16.17 15.56
CA ASN A 75 -3.62 16.46 15.81
C ASN A 75 -4.56 15.32 15.35
N SER A 76 -4.69 14.24 16.11
CA SER A 76 -5.60 13.13 15.78
C SER A 76 -7.07 13.44 16.10
N GLY A 77 -7.70 14.33 15.33
CA GLY A 77 -9.14 14.57 15.42
C GLY A 77 -9.94 13.39 14.85
N ARG A 78 -10.78 12.73 15.66
CA ARG A 78 -11.81 11.78 15.17
C ARG A 78 -13.09 12.56 14.87
N GLY A 79 -13.38 12.85 13.60
CA GLY A 79 -14.75 13.18 13.18
C GLY A 79 -14.90 14.19 12.03
N ARG A 80 -15.83 13.89 11.11
CA ARG A 80 -16.47 14.85 10.19
C ARG A 80 -17.39 15.76 11.03
N ILE A 81 -17.60 17.00 10.57
CA ILE A 81 -18.43 18.10 11.11
C ILE A 81 -17.58 19.23 11.74
N HIS A 82 -18.05 20.46 11.52
CA HIS A 82 -17.35 21.75 11.42
C HIS A 82 -16.66 22.36 12.65
N ASP A 83 -16.34 21.60 13.70
CA ASP A 83 -15.56 22.10 14.85
C ASP A 83 -14.36 21.18 15.14
N ALA A 84 -13.17 21.70 14.82
CA ALA A 84 -11.89 21.01 14.92
C ALA A 84 -11.48 20.78 16.38
N PHE A 85 -11.97 19.70 17.01
CA PHE A 85 -11.51 19.31 18.34
C PHE A 85 -10.23 18.46 18.29
N ARG A 86 -9.24 18.95 19.04
CA ARG A 86 -7.92 18.37 19.33
C ARG A 86 -8.07 16.94 19.84
N GLY A 87 -7.21 16.03 19.40
CA GLY A 87 -7.15 14.66 19.96
C GLY A 87 -6.99 14.68 21.50
N PRO A 88 -7.51 13.69 22.24
CA PRO A 88 -7.56 13.72 23.72
C PRO A 88 -6.16 13.84 24.36
N VAL A 89 -5.15 13.18 23.79
CA VAL A 89 -3.76 13.26 24.26
C VAL A 89 -3.16 14.65 23.98
N ALA A 90 -3.36 15.19 22.77
CA ALA A 90 -2.87 16.53 22.42
C ALA A 90 -3.53 17.62 23.27
N THR A 91 -4.83 17.48 23.56
CA THR A 91 -5.55 18.39 24.46
C THR A 91 -4.98 18.34 25.87
N GLU A 92 -4.81 17.15 26.43
CA GLU A 92 -4.31 16.97 27.79
C GLU A 92 -2.87 17.47 27.94
N CYS A 93 -2.00 17.18 26.97
CA CYS A 93 -0.62 17.67 26.98
C CYS A 93 -0.54 19.20 26.85
N VAL A 94 -1.35 19.85 26.01
CA VAL A 94 -1.34 21.32 25.92
C VAL A 94 -1.78 21.97 27.24
N LEU A 95 -2.67 21.33 27.98
CA LEU A 95 -3.15 21.87 29.26
C LEU A 95 -2.19 21.61 30.43
N ARG A 96 -1.39 20.54 30.38
CA ARG A 96 -0.59 20.07 31.53
C ARG A 96 0.93 20.13 31.33
N ALA A 97 1.43 20.26 30.11
CA ALA A 97 2.87 20.31 29.85
C ALA A 97 3.50 21.56 30.47
N ARG A 98 4.65 21.36 31.10
CA ARG A 98 5.48 22.45 31.66
C ARG A 98 6.47 23.00 30.64
N CYS A 99 6.54 22.38 29.47
CA CYS A 99 7.39 22.75 28.36
C CYS A 99 6.54 23.21 27.16
N PRO A 100 7.10 23.99 26.22
CA PRO A 100 6.40 24.36 25.00
C PRO A 100 5.82 23.15 24.25
N VAL A 101 4.58 23.26 23.79
CA VAL A 101 3.87 22.21 23.03
C VAL A 101 3.51 22.70 21.64
N THR A 102 3.99 22.01 20.61
CA THR A 102 3.61 22.21 19.22
C THR A 102 2.62 21.13 18.78
N VAL A 103 1.43 21.54 18.34
CA VAL A 103 0.45 20.64 17.75
C VAL A 103 0.49 20.78 16.23
N VAL A 104 0.90 19.71 15.55
CA VAL A 104 1.03 19.68 14.10
C VAL A 104 -0.28 19.18 13.48
N THR A 105 -0.81 19.98 12.56
CA THR A 105 -1.92 19.58 11.68
C THR A 105 -1.36 19.34 10.27
N PRO A 106 -1.85 18.34 9.51
CA PRO A 106 -1.44 18.08 8.14
C PRO A 106 -1.72 19.26 7.20
N SER A 107 -2.72 20.09 7.54
CA SER A 107 -3.11 21.26 6.77
C SER A 107 -2.14 22.44 6.91
N ALA A 108 -1.30 22.47 7.94
CA ALA A 108 -0.42 23.60 8.24
C ALA A 108 0.84 23.67 7.34
N ARG A 109 0.96 22.82 6.31
CA ARG A 109 2.17 22.69 5.48
C ARG A 109 2.02 22.96 3.99
N LEU A 110 0.93 23.58 3.52
CA LEU A 110 0.81 23.99 2.11
C LEU A 110 1.50 25.32 1.76
N HIS A 111 2.27 25.93 2.67
CA HIS A 111 3.10 27.11 2.38
C HIS A 111 4.42 27.04 3.15
N PHE A 112 5.41 26.27 2.69
CA PHE A 112 6.82 26.68 2.65
C PHE A 112 7.74 25.61 2.02
N ARG A 113 8.89 26.07 1.54
CA ARG A 113 9.74 25.50 0.49
C ARG A 113 10.97 24.79 1.08
N SER A 114 11.18 23.52 0.68
CA SER A 114 12.43 22.73 0.62
C SER A 114 13.44 22.77 1.80
N LYS A 115 13.58 21.65 2.52
CA LYS A 115 14.78 20.76 2.54
C LYS A 115 14.57 19.54 3.45
N THR A 116 14.72 18.35 2.84
CA THR A 116 15.17 17.03 3.36
C THR A 116 15.00 16.71 4.85
N VAL A 117 14.20 15.68 5.22
CA VAL A 117 14.62 14.39 5.84
C VAL A 117 13.44 13.37 5.81
N ASP A 118 13.73 12.14 5.38
CA ASP A 118 12.86 10.96 5.33
C ASP A 118 12.40 10.45 6.72
N LEU A 119 11.20 9.85 6.79
CA LEU A 119 10.78 9.04 7.94
C LEU A 119 9.91 7.83 7.51
N LEU A 120 9.94 6.79 8.34
CA LEU A 120 9.44 5.44 8.16
C LEU A 120 8.28 5.18 9.14
N VAL A 121 7.15 4.61 8.68
CA VAL A 121 6.02 4.15 9.52
C VAL A 121 5.53 2.78 9.05
N VAL A 122 5.35 1.88 10.03
CA VAL A 122 4.71 0.57 9.92
C VAL A 122 3.65 0.46 11.01
N LEU A 123 2.42 0.06 10.65
CA LEU A 123 1.52 -0.77 11.47
C LEU A 123 0.28 -1.23 10.66
N VAL A 124 0.45 -2.34 9.92
CA VAL A 124 -0.25 -3.65 10.06
C VAL A 124 -1.77 -3.59 10.34
N LEU A 125 -2.67 -4.08 9.47
CA LEU A 125 -2.78 -5.48 9.02
C LEU A 125 -3.11 -5.58 7.50
N THR A 126 -2.25 -6.31 6.78
CA THR A 126 -2.11 -6.45 5.31
C THR A 126 -1.48 -5.25 4.59
N ASP A 127 -0.18 -5.08 4.86
CA ASP A 127 0.79 -4.20 4.19
C ASP A 127 0.74 -4.31 2.65
N PHE A 128 0.59 -3.18 1.93
CA PHE A 128 1.48 -2.72 0.83
C PHE A 128 0.94 -1.57 -0.05
N SER A 129 -0.35 -1.22 -0.05
CA SER A 129 -0.92 -0.48 -1.19
C SER A 129 -1.04 1.06 -1.08
N GLN A 130 -0.70 1.69 0.04
CA GLN A 130 -1.04 3.11 0.29
C GLN A 130 0.16 4.07 0.42
N LEU A 131 1.37 3.57 0.72
CA LEU A 131 2.59 4.39 0.90
C LEU A 131 3.15 4.95 -0.43
N GLY A 132 2.85 4.32 -1.57
CA GLY A 132 3.25 4.79 -2.90
C GLY A 132 2.48 6.04 -3.38
N ALA A 133 1.23 6.20 -2.97
CA ALA A 133 0.33 7.25 -3.46
C ALA A 133 0.73 8.66 -2.97
N LEU A 134 1.26 8.77 -1.75
CA LEU A 134 1.66 10.06 -1.17
C LEU A 134 3.03 10.54 -1.68
N ARG A 135 3.94 9.63 -2.04
CA ARG A 135 5.21 9.97 -2.72
C ARG A 135 5.01 10.35 -4.20
N TRP A 136 3.87 9.99 -4.79
CA TRP A 136 3.53 10.26 -6.19
C TRP A 136 3.05 11.70 -6.41
N LEU A 137 2.26 12.25 -5.50
CA LEU A 137 1.72 13.62 -5.63
C LEU A 137 2.80 14.71 -5.57
N ASP A 138 3.85 14.54 -4.76
CA ASP A 138 4.98 15.48 -4.66
C ASP A 138 5.89 15.50 -5.91
N ARG A 139 5.77 14.49 -6.78
CA ARG A 139 6.62 14.31 -7.96
C ARG A 139 6.00 14.83 -9.27
N LEU A 140 4.69 15.13 -9.28
CA LEU A 140 3.96 15.55 -10.47
C LEU A 140 4.23 17.00 -10.90
N ASP A 141 4.65 17.87 -9.97
CA ASP A 141 4.81 19.31 -10.21
C ASP A 141 6.13 19.69 -10.92
N ARG A 142 6.96 18.71 -11.32
CA ARG A 142 8.31 18.91 -11.88
C ARG A 142 8.56 18.32 -13.28
N ILE A 143 7.52 18.03 -14.07
CA ILE A 143 7.67 17.27 -15.33
C ILE A 143 7.69 18.19 -16.56
N ASP A 144 8.78 18.17 -17.33
CA ASP A 144 8.90 18.77 -18.66
C ASP A 144 8.52 17.73 -19.74
N TRP A 145 7.66 18.12 -20.68
CA TRP A 145 6.81 17.22 -21.49
C TRP A 145 7.42 16.77 -22.82
N ARG A 146 8.66 17.14 -23.11
CA ARG A 146 9.26 17.00 -24.46
C ARG A 146 10.10 15.73 -24.69
N THR A 147 10.28 14.83 -23.71
CA THR A 147 11.25 13.71 -23.76
C THR A 147 10.69 12.29 -23.51
N MET A 148 9.38 12.07 -23.60
CA MET A 148 8.76 10.77 -23.23
C MET A 148 8.96 9.66 -24.30
N GLY A 149 9.53 8.52 -23.89
CA GLY A 149 9.59 7.26 -24.66
C GLY A 149 8.58 6.22 -24.14
N PRO A 150 8.31 5.12 -24.87
CA PRO A 150 7.13 4.24 -24.68
C PRO A 150 7.05 3.44 -23.36
N THR A 151 8.05 3.52 -22.47
CA THR A 151 8.12 2.78 -21.19
C THR A 151 8.40 3.67 -19.97
N THR A 152 8.44 4.99 -20.16
CA THR A 152 8.58 5.98 -19.08
C THR A 152 7.35 6.86 -19.03
N ILE A 153 6.53 6.67 -18.01
CA ILE A 153 5.44 7.60 -17.69
C ILE A 153 6.08 8.67 -16.82
N SER A 154 6.29 9.86 -17.38
CA SER A 154 6.82 11.01 -16.62
C SER A 154 8.22 10.80 -16.02
N GLY A 155 9.11 10.08 -16.73
CA GLY A 155 10.51 9.89 -16.32
C GLY A 155 10.75 8.91 -15.16
N ILE A 156 9.70 8.24 -14.68
CA ILE A 156 9.79 7.18 -13.65
C ILE A 156 9.70 5.83 -14.38
N PRO A 157 10.43 4.79 -13.93
CA PRO A 157 10.22 3.44 -14.42
C PRO A 157 8.73 3.07 -14.30
N ALA A 158 8.08 2.71 -15.40
CA ALA A 158 6.66 2.32 -15.36
C ALA A 158 6.43 1.06 -14.50
N HIS A 159 7.46 0.22 -14.37
CA HIS A 159 7.40 -1.07 -13.71
C HIS A 159 6.91 -1.00 -12.24
N PRO A 160 7.51 -0.21 -11.31
CA PRO A 160 6.97 -0.07 -9.96
C PRO A 160 5.49 0.36 -9.90
N LEU A 161 5.06 1.29 -10.75
CA LEU A 161 3.65 1.73 -10.76
C LEU A 161 2.71 0.62 -11.20
N LEU A 162 3.08 -0.08 -12.28
CA LEU A 162 2.30 -1.20 -12.82
C LEU A 162 2.27 -2.41 -11.88
N VAL A 163 3.38 -2.69 -11.19
CA VAL A 163 3.48 -3.76 -10.18
C VAL A 163 2.47 -3.54 -9.05
N HIS A 164 2.26 -2.30 -8.57
CA HIS A 164 1.26 -2.05 -7.54
C HIS A 164 -0.15 -2.43 -7.99
N PHE A 165 -0.51 -2.12 -9.24
CA PHE A 165 -1.80 -2.52 -9.79
C PHE A 165 -1.91 -4.04 -9.89
N VAL A 166 -0.90 -4.73 -10.41
CA VAL A 166 -0.92 -6.20 -10.57
C VAL A 166 -0.97 -6.92 -9.22
N VAL A 167 -0.16 -6.48 -8.24
CA VAL A 167 -0.12 -7.07 -6.90
C VAL A 167 -1.45 -6.93 -6.15
N VAL A 168 -2.27 -5.93 -6.49
CA VAL A 168 -3.62 -5.77 -5.92
C VAL A 168 -4.69 -6.49 -6.76
N LEU A 169 -4.63 -6.36 -8.09
CA LEU A 169 -5.66 -6.88 -9.00
C LEU A 169 -5.63 -8.40 -9.15
N VAL A 170 -4.45 -9.05 -9.10
CA VAL A 170 -4.34 -10.51 -9.16
C VAL A 170 -5.06 -11.18 -7.98
N PRO A 171 -4.79 -10.81 -6.70
CA PRO A 171 -5.54 -11.34 -5.57
C PRO A 171 -7.03 -11.06 -5.64
N ILE A 172 -7.43 -9.85 -6.03
CA ILE A 172 -8.85 -9.50 -6.18
C ILE A 172 -9.52 -10.40 -7.22
N ALA A 173 -8.91 -10.56 -8.41
CA ALA A 173 -9.45 -11.43 -9.47
C ALA A 173 -9.55 -12.90 -9.01
N ALA A 174 -8.54 -13.40 -8.29
CA ALA A 174 -8.53 -14.76 -7.74
C ALA A 174 -9.64 -14.96 -6.70
N ILE A 175 -9.78 -14.05 -5.74
CA ILE A 175 -10.83 -14.12 -4.70
C ILE A 175 -12.22 -14.01 -5.31
N LEU A 176 -12.43 -13.07 -6.23
CA LEU A 176 -13.71 -12.94 -6.92
C LEU A 176 -14.04 -14.19 -7.75
N THR A 177 -13.05 -14.82 -8.36
CA THR A 177 -13.22 -16.10 -9.06
C THR A 177 -13.62 -17.20 -8.09
N LEU A 178 -12.94 -17.34 -6.94
CA LEU A 178 -13.30 -18.30 -5.90
C LEU A 178 -14.71 -18.06 -5.35
N CYS A 179 -15.08 -16.81 -5.04
CA CYS A 179 -16.42 -16.46 -4.60
C CYS A 179 -17.47 -16.76 -5.67
N SER A 180 -17.16 -16.52 -6.95
CA SER A 180 -18.09 -16.78 -8.05
C SER A 180 -18.35 -18.28 -8.22
N VAL A 181 -17.29 -19.08 -8.14
CA VAL A 181 -17.30 -20.52 -8.45
C VAL A 181 -17.79 -21.36 -7.27
N LEU A 182 -17.42 -21.00 -6.03
CA LEU A 182 -17.77 -21.77 -4.83
C LEU A 182 -19.07 -21.31 -4.17
N TRP A 183 -19.53 -20.08 -4.44
CA TRP A 183 -20.72 -19.50 -3.80
C TRP A 183 -21.81 -19.10 -4.81
N PRO A 184 -22.83 -19.95 -5.03
CA PRO A 184 -23.90 -19.70 -6.01
C PRO A 184 -24.75 -18.44 -5.74
N ALA A 185 -24.89 -18.00 -4.50
CA ALA A 185 -25.55 -16.71 -4.22
C ALA A 185 -24.69 -15.49 -4.57
N ALA A 186 -23.36 -15.60 -4.46
CA ALA A 186 -22.43 -14.50 -4.72
C ALA A 186 -22.29 -14.23 -6.23
N HIS A 187 -22.27 -15.27 -7.08
CA HIS A 187 -22.12 -15.08 -8.53
C HIS A 187 -23.23 -14.18 -9.12
N ARG A 188 -24.46 -14.27 -8.61
CA ARG A 188 -25.59 -13.44 -9.07
C ARG A 188 -25.37 -11.95 -8.83
N ARG A 189 -24.56 -11.60 -7.83
CA ARG A 189 -24.20 -10.21 -7.51
C ARG A 189 -22.94 -9.75 -8.23
N LEU A 190 -21.97 -10.66 -8.37
CA LEU A 190 -20.69 -10.35 -9.02
C LEU A 190 -20.85 -10.19 -10.54
N GLY A 191 -21.66 -11.02 -11.19
CA GLY A 191 -21.99 -10.90 -12.61
C GLY A 191 -20.77 -10.69 -13.51
N ILE A 192 -20.84 -9.68 -14.37
CA ILE A 192 -19.78 -9.32 -15.33
C ILE A 192 -18.52 -8.73 -14.67
N ILE A 193 -18.60 -8.31 -13.41
CA ILE A 193 -17.49 -7.63 -12.72
C ILE A 193 -16.28 -8.56 -12.60
N THR A 194 -16.49 -9.84 -12.25
CA THR A 194 -15.41 -10.82 -12.10
C THR A 194 -14.57 -10.99 -13.38
N PRO A 195 -15.17 -11.35 -14.55
CA PRO A 195 -14.38 -11.50 -15.77
C PRO A 195 -13.79 -10.18 -16.28
N VAL A 196 -14.43 -9.03 -16.01
CA VAL A 196 -13.85 -7.71 -16.37
C VAL A 196 -12.60 -7.42 -15.56
N ILE A 197 -12.64 -7.62 -14.24
CA ILE A 197 -11.46 -7.44 -13.39
C ILE A 197 -10.37 -8.42 -13.82
N ALA A 198 -10.71 -9.70 -14.05
CA ALA A 198 -9.74 -10.69 -14.52
C ALA A 198 -9.14 -10.34 -15.90
N LEU A 199 -9.92 -9.75 -16.81
CA LEU A 199 -9.44 -9.26 -18.11
C LEU A 199 -8.48 -8.08 -17.96
N VAL A 200 -8.80 -7.12 -17.10
CA VAL A 200 -7.91 -5.99 -16.80
C VAL A 200 -6.61 -6.50 -16.20
N THR A 201 -6.69 -7.45 -15.24
CA THR A 201 -5.52 -8.13 -14.69
C THR A 201 -4.69 -8.79 -15.79
N LEU A 202 -5.33 -9.58 -16.67
CA LEU A 202 -4.67 -10.27 -17.79
C LEU A 202 -3.97 -9.29 -18.74
N ALA A 203 -4.56 -8.12 -19.01
CA ALA A 203 -3.95 -7.10 -19.85
C ALA A 203 -2.75 -6.42 -19.17
N LEU A 204 -2.80 -6.21 -17.85
CA LEU A 204 -1.75 -5.53 -17.10
C LEU A 204 -0.52 -6.40 -16.84
N VAL A 205 -0.68 -7.71 -16.67
CA VAL A 205 0.43 -8.65 -16.41
C VAL A 205 1.55 -8.53 -17.46
N PRO A 206 1.31 -8.70 -18.79
CA PRO A 206 2.39 -8.64 -19.78
C PRO A 206 3.02 -7.24 -19.87
N ILE A 207 2.25 -6.18 -19.66
CA ILE A 207 2.78 -4.80 -19.64
C ILE A 207 3.75 -4.64 -18.47
N THR A 208 3.43 -5.22 -17.31
CA THR A 208 4.24 -5.15 -16.09
C THR A 208 5.50 -5.99 -16.21
N THR A 209 5.38 -7.20 -16.75
CA THR A 209 6.49 -8.13 -17.00
C THR A 209 7.50 -7.53 -17.97
N ASN A 210 7.07 -7.06 -19.14
CA ASN A 210 7.95 -6.42 -20.13
C ASN A 210 8.67 -5.18 -19.55
N ALA A 211 7.98 -4.42 -18.69
CA ALA A 211 8.59 -3.27 -18.02
C ALA A 211 9.66 -3.68 -16.99
N GLY A 212 9.53 -4.86 -16.39
CA GLY A 212 10.49 -5.42 -15.43
C GLY A 212 11.72 -5.99 -16.12
N GLU A 213 11.52 -6.78 -17.18
CA GLU A 213 12.61 -7.28 -18.02
C GLU A 213 13.46 -6.13 -18.56
N TRP A 214 12.85 -5.04 -19.01
CA TRP A 214 13.60 -3.87 -19.48
C TRP A 214 14.51 -3.25 -18.40
N LEU A 215 14.12 -3.32 -17.12
CA LEU A 215 14.98 -2.87 -16.01
C LEU A 215 16.11 -3.85 -15.73
N GLU A 216 15.84 -5.16 -15.76
CA GLU A 216 16.87 -6.20 -15.58
C GLU A 216 17.99 -6.05 -16.62
N HIS A 217 17.64 -5.80 -17.89
CA HIS A 217 18.62 -5.62 -18.97
C HIS A 217 19.48 -4.36 -18.83
N ARG A 218 19.10 -3.40 -17.98
CA ARG A 218 19.92 -2.21 -17.69
C ARG A 218 20.98 -2.45 -16.62
N GLU A 219 20.88 -3.56 -15.89
CA GLU A 219 21.86 -3.94 -14.90
C GLU A 219 22.94 -4.81 -15.56
N SER A 220 24.21 -4.39 -15.44
CA SER A 220 25.32 -5.08 -16.13
C SER A 220 25.60 -6.49 -15.60
N GLN A 221 25.17 -6.79 -14.36
CA GLN A 221 25.32 -8.10 -13.70
C GLN A 221 24.11 -8.36 -12.79
N PRO A 222 22.95 -8.78 -13.33
CA PRO A 222 21.77 -9.03 -12.52
C PRO A 222 22.03 -10.21 -11.56
N GLY A 223 21.80 -9.98 -10.28
CA GLY A 223 21.97 -11.00 -9.24
C GLY A 223 21.02 -12.19 -9.43
N PRO A 224 21.36 -13.38 -8.92
CA PRO A 224 20.54 -14.60 -9.09
C PRO A 224 19.11 -14.46 -8.54
N LEU A 225 18.92 -13.66 -7.48
CA LEU A 225 17.60 -13.38 -6.92
C LEU A 225 16.73 -12.50 -7.82
N LEU A 226 17.33 -11.51 -8.50
CA LEU A 226 16.62 -10.64 -9.43
C LEU A 226 16.15 -11.43 -10.66
N ARG A 227 17.01 -12.29 -11.22
CA ARG A 227 16.64 -13.14 -12.35
C ARG A 227 15.55 -14.15 -12.01
N LYS A 228 15.59 -14.70 -10.79
CA LYS A 228 14.50 -15.55 -10.26
C LYS A 228 13.18 -14.79 -10.13
N HIS A 229 13.22 -13.53 -9.70
CA HIS A 229 12.02 -12.68 -9.64
C HIS A 229 11.43 -12.44 -11.04
N ALA A 230 12.27 -12.13 -12.04
CA ALA A 230 11.85 -11.96 -13.43
C ALA A 230 11.21 -13.24 -14.00
N GLU A 231 11.87 -14.39 -13.84
CA GLU A 231 11.36 -15.70 -14.31
C GLU A 231 10.01 -16.09 -13.66
N LEU A 232 9.82 -15.78 -12.37
CA LEU A 232 8.53 -15.98 -11.70
C LEU A 232 7.47 -15.01 -12.23
N GLY A 233 7.85 -13.78 -12.59
CA GLY A 233 7.00 -12.77 -13.22
C GLY A 233 6.42 -13.24 -14.56
N ASP A 234 7.23 -13.90 -15.39
CA ASP A 234 6.78 -14.46 -16.68
C ASP A 234 5.71 -15.54 -16.50
N GLN A 235 5.90 -16.39 -15.51
CA GLN A 235 4.98 -17.49 -15.22
C GLN A 235 3.59 -17.00 -14.78
N LEU A 236 3.48 -15.80 -14.22
CA LEU A 236 2.21 -15.22 -13.76
C LEU A 236 1.17 -15.11 -14.88
N LEU A 237 1.59 -14.92 -16.13
CA LEU A 237 0.70 -14.77 -17.28
C LEU A 237 -0.18 -16.00 -17.48
N VAL A 238 0.38 -17.21 -17.35
CA VAL A 238 -0.37 -18.47 -17.51
C VAL A 238 -1.49 -18.58 -16.46
N TRP A 239 -1.19 -18.18 -15.23
CA TRP A 239 -2.18 -18.18 -14.15
C TRP A 239 -3.26 -17.11 -14.35
N ALA A 240 -2.89 -15.92 -14.81
CA ALA A 240 -3.84 -14.85 -15.14
C ALA A 240 -4.78 -15.25 -16.29
N ILE A 241 -4.27 -15.91 -17.33
CA ILE A 241 -5.08 -16.48 -18.42
C ILE A 241 -6.08 -17.49 -17.85
N GLY A 242 -5.62 -18.41 -17.00
CA GLY A 242 -6.49 -19.41 -16.38
C GLY A 242 -7.61 -18.82 -15.53
N VAL A 243 -7.31 -17.79 -14.73
CA VAL A 243 -8.32 -17.06 -13.92
C VAL A 243 -9.33 -16.33 -14.81
N PHE A 244 -8.87 -15.65 -15.88
CA PHE A 244 -9.78 -15.00 -16.82
C PHE A 244 -10.68 -16.00 -17.55
N LEU A 245 -10.12 -17.09 -18.08
CA LEU A 245 -10.91 -18.10 -18.77
C LEU A 245 -11.92 -18.76 -17.83
N ALA A 246 -11.51 -19.15 -16.63
CA ALA A 246 -12.43 -19.75 -15.65
C ALA A 246 -13.57 -18.80 -15.28
N SER A 247 -13.27 -17.52 -15.02
CA SER A 247 -14.30 -16.52 -14.68
C SER A 247 -15.23 -16.19 -15.85
N ALA A 248 -14.71 -16.07 -17.07
CA ALA A 248 -15.50 -15.79 -18.27
C ALA A 248 -16.40 -16.99 -18.64
N ILE A 249 -15.86 -18.21 -18.62
CA ILE A 249 -16.63 -19.43 -18.88
C ILE A 249 -17.71 -19.61 -17.80
N TRP A 250 -17.38 -19.41 -16.52
CA TRP A 250 -18.35 -19.51 -15.43
C TRP A 250 -19.49 -18.50 -15.60
N TRP A 251 -19.17 -17.23 -15.87
CA TRP A 251 -20.17 -16.17 -16.09
C TRP A 251 -21.05 -16.48 -17.31
N THR A 252 -20.45 -16.85 -18.44
CA THR A 252 -21.21 -17.16 -19.67
C THR A 252 -22.15 -18.34 -19.51
N MET A 253 -21.79 -19.36 -18.73
CA MET A 253 -22.63 -20.55 -18.50
C MET A 253 -23.76 -20.32 -17.50
N HIS A 254 -23.62 -19.36 -16.58
CA HIS A 254 -24.58 -19.13 -15.49
C HIS A 254 -25.42 -17.84 -15.63
N ASP A 255 -25.12 -16.98 -16.60
CA ASP A 255 -25.95 -15.82 -16.93
C ASP A 255 -26.94 -16.15 -18.06
N ALA A 256 -28.23 -16.26 -17.72
CA ALA A 256 -29.28 -16.67 -18.66
C ALA A 256 -29.40 -15.76 -19.90
N ARG A 257 -29.09 -14.46 -19.76
CA ARG A 257 -29.11 -13.51 -20.89
C ARG A 257 -27.99 -13.82 -21.88
N THR A 258 -26.80 -14.09 -21.34
CA THR A 258 -25.61 -14.42 -22.11
C THR A 258 -25.71 -15.80 -22.75
N VAL A 259 -26.19 -16.82 -22.02
CA VAL A 259 -26.48 -18.16 -22.57
C VAL A 259 -27.46 -18.05 -23.73
N GLY A 260 -28.59 -17.35 -23.56
CA GLY A 260 -29.61 -17.21 -24.62
C GLY A 260 -29.16 -16.37 -25.83
N TRP A 261 -28.21 -15.45 -25.66
CA TRP A 261 -27.57 -14.77 -26.79
C TRP A 261 -26.59 -15.70 -27.52
N LEU A 262 -25.77 -16.44 -26.78
CA LEU A 262 -24.71 -17.27 -27.35
C LEU A 262 -25.27 -18.56 -27.97
N SER A 263 -26.31 -19.17 -27.39
CA SER A 263 -26.95 -20.38 -27.92
C SER A 263 -27.58 -20.17 -29.30
N ARG A 264 -28.07 -18.95 -29.58
CA ARG A 264 -28.52 -18.53 -30.92
C ARG A 264 -27.42 -18.56 -31.98
N ARG A 265 -26.15 -18.45 -31.57
CA ARG A 265 -24.98 -18.57 -32.46
C ARG A 265 -24.34 -19.95 -32.41
N LEU A 266 -24.29 -20.56 -31.23
CA LEU A 266 -23.57 -21.80 -30.92
C LEU A 266 -24.49 -22.72 -30.11
N GLY A 267 -25.19 -23.63 -30.78
CA GLY A 267 -26.19 -24.50 -30.14
C GLY A 267 -25.68 -25.43 -29.03
N PHE A 268 -24.35 -25.69 -28.95
CA PHE A 268 -23.78 -26.55 -27.91
C PHE A 268 -23.68 -25.89 -26.52
N VAL A 269 -23.76 -24.56 -26.44
CA VAL A 269 -23.53 -23.81 -25.20
C VAL A 269 -24.57 -24.13 -24.13
N GLU A 270 -25.83 -24.29 -24.54
CA GLU A 270 -26.92 -24.64 -23.62
C GLU A 270 -26.72 -26.04 -23.01
N SER A 271 -26.30 -27.00 -23.84
CA SER A 271 -25.96 -28.35 -23.37
C SER A 271 -24.77 -28.35 -22.40
N LEU A 272 -23.74 -27.54 -22.68
CA LEU A 272 -22.58 -27.41 -21.81
C LEU A 272 -22.94 -26.77 -20.47
N ALA A 273 -23.74 -25.69 -20.48
CA ALA A 273 -24.21 -24.99 -19.28
C ALA A 273 -25.06 -25.89 -18.36
N ALA A 274 -25.89 -26.76 -18.95
CA ALA A 274 -26.69 -27.73 -18.20
C ALA A 274 -25.90 -28.94 -17.69
N ASN A 275 -24.67 -29.17 -18.17
CA ASN A 275 -23.90 -30.36 -17.84
C ASN A 275 -23.22 -30.25 -16.46
N LYS A 276 -23.62 -31.11 -15.52
CA LYS A 276 -23.06 -31.17 -14.15
C LYS A 276 -21.54 -31.44 -14.14
N ILE A 277 -21.05 -32.31 -15.03
CA ILE A 277 -19.62 -32.63 -15.11
C ILE A 277 -18.83 -31.40 -15.57
N ALA A 278 -19.32 -30.69 -16.59
CA ALA A 278 -18.69 -29.46 -17.07
C ALA A 278 -18.58 -28.41 -15.95
N ASN A 279 -19.65 -28.24 -15.16
CA ASN A 279 -19.65 -27.33 -14.01
C ASN A 279 -18.61 -27.74 -12.95
N VAL A 280 -18.53 -29.03 -12.59
CA VAL A 280 -17.50 -29.52 -11.65
C VAL A 280 -16.09 -29.29 -12.20
N VAL A 281 -15.85 -29.55 -13.48
CA VAL A 281 -14.55 -29.33 -14.12
C VAL A 281 -14.15 -27.86 -14.04
N ILE A 282 -15.07 -26.93 -14.34
CA ILE A 282 -14.80 -25.48 -14.25
C ILE A 282 -14.58 -25.06 -12.80
N ILE A 283 -15.30 -25.65 -11.84
CA ILE A 283 -15.10 -25.37 -10.42
C ILE A 283 -13.68 -25.74 -9.98
N VAL A 284 -13.25 -26.95 -10.32
CA VAL A 284 -11.91 -27.45 -10.00
C VAL A 284 -10.86 -26.60 -10.70
N ALA A 285 -11.00 -26.36 -12.01
CA ALA A 285 -10.06 -25.56 -12.78
C ALA A 285 -9.95 -24.12 -12.25
N GLY A 286 -11.08 -23.45 -12.02
CA GLY A 286 -11.12 -22.10 -11.47
C GLY A 286 -10.50 -22.00 -10.09
N THR A 287 -10.71 -23.00 -9.23
CA THR A 287 -10.09 -23.07 -7.90
C THR A 287 -8.57 -23.24 -8.01
N VAL A 288 -8.09 -24.16 -8.86
CA VAL A 288 -6.66 -24.41 -9.09
C VAL A 288 -5.97 -23.16 -9.63
N PHE A 289 -6.52 -22.51 -10.65
CA PHE A 289 -5.93 -21.31 -11.23
C PHE A 289 -5.96 -20.13 -10.26
N ALA A 290 -7.04 -19.94 -9.50
CA ALA A 290 -7.11 -18.88 -8.50
C ALA A 290 -6.08 -19.08 -7.38
N ILE A 291 -6.03 -20.27 -6.76
CA ILE A 291 -5.05 -20.57 -5.71
C ILE A 291 -3.62 -20.48 -6.25
N GLY A 292 -3.35 -21.02 -7.44
CA GLY A 292 -2.05 -20.94 -8.08
C GLY A 292 -1.61 -19.50 -8.34
N SER A 293 -2.52 -18.63 -8.79
CA SER A 293 -2.22 -17.20 -8.99
C SER A 293 -1.87 -16.49 -7.67
N LEU A 294 -2.53 -16.83 -6.56
CA LEU A 294 -2.23 -16.31 -5.23
C LEU A 294 -0.85 -16.77 -4.72
N ILE A 295 -0.51 -18.04 -4.94
CA ILE A 295 0.81 -18.57 -4.58
C ILE A 295 1.90 -17.91 -5.42
N MET A 296 1.66 -17.73 -6.72
CA MET A 296 2.65 -17.10 -7.61
C MET A 296 2.89 -15.64 -7.27
N ILE A 297 1.84 -14.84 -7.05
CA ILE A 297 2.03 -13.43 -6.71
C ILE A 297 2.78 -13.26 -5.37
N TYR A 298 2.55 -14.16 -4.40
CA TYR A 298 3.33 -14.21 -3.16
C TYR A 298 4.80 -14.52 -3.43
N ARG A 299 5.11 -15.56 -4.23
CA ARG A 299 6.49 -15.95 -4.57
C ARG A 299 7.23 -14.87 -5.35
N ILE A 300 6.54 -14.18 -6.26
CA ILE A 300 7.07 -13.02 -6.99
C ILE A 300 7.39 -11.89 -6.01
N GLY A 301 6.48 -11.58 -5.08
CA GLY A 301 6.68 -10.55 -4.06
C GLY A 301 7.86 -10.85 -3.12
N ASP A 302 7.94 -12.08 -2.60
CA ASP A 302 9.02 -12.52 -1.70
C ASP A 302 10.39 -12.48 -2.38
N SER A 303 10.50 -13.01 -3.61
CA SER A 303 11.74 -12.93 -4.39
C SER A 303 12.16 -11.51 -4.73
N GLY A 304 11.20 -10.62 -5.03
CA GLY A 304 11.47 -9.20 -5.30
C GLY A 304 11.89 -8.42 -4.05
N ALA A 305 11.36 -8.77 -2.87
CA ALA A 305 11.82 -8.21 -1.60
C ALA A 305 13.26 -8.68 -1.30
N GLN A 306 13.55 -9.96 -1.47
CA GLN A 306 14.88 -10.50 -1.23
C GLN A 306 15.92 -9.86 -2.16
N SER A 307 15.63 -9.66 -3.46
CA SER A 307 16.61 -9.06 -4.38
C SER A 307 17.02 -7.62 -4.00
N VAL A 308 16.21 -6.89 -3.23
CA VAL A 308 16.50 -5.52 -2.79
C VAL A 308 17.16 -5.48 -1.41
N TRP A 309 16.82 -6.41 -0.52
CA TRP A 309 17.14 -6.31 0.91
C TRP A 309 18.09 -7.39 1.44
N HIS A 310 18.49 -8.39 0.64
CA HIS A 310 19.28 -9.54 1.10
C HIS A 310 20.72 -9.20 1.53
N ASP A 311 21.32 -8.11 1.03
CA ASP A 311 22.72 -7.74 1.31
C ASP A 311 22.90 -6.81 2.53
N ARG A 312 21.90 -6.66 3.40
CA ARG A 312 21.93 -5.73 4.55
C ARG A 312 21.93 -6.41 5.93
N GLY A 313 22.18 -7.73 5.97
CA GLY A 313 22.29 -8.53 7.20
C GLY A 313 23.73 -8.81 7.59
#